data_AF-A0A6A2X2B6-F1
#
_entry.id   AF-A0A6A2X2B6-F1
#
_cell.length_a   1.000
_cell.length_b   1.000
_cell.length_c   1.000
_cell.angle_alpha   90.00
_cell.angle_beta   90.00
_cell.angle_gamma   90.00
#
_symmetry.space_group_name_H-M   'P 1'
#
loop_
_entity.id
_entity.type
_entity.pdbx_description
1 polymer ?
#
loop_
_entity_poly.entity_id
_entity_poly.type
_entity_poly.pdbx_seq_one_letter_code
_entity_poly.pdbx_strand_id
1 'polypeptide(L)'
;MGWFSFPIPNPTFSGTAWFLNDAVDAVVYLVDAYDKERFAESKKELDALLSDESLANVPFLILGNKIDIPYAASEDELRYHLGLTNFTTGKGKVNLADSNVRPLEVFMCSIVRKMGYGDGFKWMSQYIK
;
A
#
# COMPACT_ATOMS: atom_id res chain seq x y z
N MET A 1 0.94 -7.92 20.59
CA MET A 1 0.13 -9.08 20.17
C MET A 1 -0.63 -9.59 21.38
N GLY A 2 -1.93 -9.28 21.47
CA GLY A 2 -2.79 -9.67 22.58
C GLY A 2 -3.89 -10.59 22.08
N TRP A 3 -4.04 -11.75 22.72
CA TRP A 3 -5.13 -12.68 22.47
C TRP A 3 -6.38 -12.15 23.16
N PHE A 4 -7.45 -11.88 22.42
CA PHE A 4 -8.73 -11.54 23.01
C PHE A 4 -9.64 -12.77 22.99
N SER A 5 -10.12 -13.15 24.18
CA SER A 5 -11.10 -14.21 24.36
C SER A 5 -12.46 -13.57 24.58
N PHE A 6 -13.40 -13.75 23.65
CA PHE A 6 -14.81 -13.45 23.88
C PHE A 6 -15.58 -14.74 24.17
N PRO A 7 -16.44 -14.78 25.20
CA PRO A 7 -17.28 -15.94 25.45
C PRO A 7 -18.33 -16.07 24.35
N ILE A 8 -18.39 -17.25 23.73
CA ILE A 8 -19.41 -17.61 22.73
C ILE A 8 -20.72 -17.95 23.47
N PRO A 9 -21.88 -17.37 23.10
CA PRO A 9 -23.13 -17.54 23.85
C PRO A 9 -23.90 -18.84 23.59
N ASN A 10 -23.34 -19.83 22.86
CA ASN A 10 -24.05 -21.07 22.51
C ASN A 10 -23.38 -22.34 23.11
N PRO A 11 -24.15 -23.20 23.82
CA PRO A 11 -23.59 -24.28 24.66
C PRO A 11 -23.20 -25.57 23.91
N THR A 12 -23.23 -25.61 22.57
CA THR A 12 -23.03 -26.85 21.80
C THR A 12 -21.66 -27.01 21.12
N PHE A 13 -20.79 -26.00 21.16
CA PHE A 13 -19.44 -26.10 20.60
C PHE A 13 -18.38 -25.91 21.68
N SER A 14 -17.77 -27.01 22.12
CA SER A 14 -16.51 -27.01 22.87
C SER A 14 -15.37 -26.83 21.87
N GLY A 15 -15.11 -25.59 21.48
CA GLY A 15 -14.00 -25.26 20.61
C GLY A 15 -13.62 -23.80 20.77
N THR A 16 -12.33 -23.52 20.97
CA THR A 16 -11.77 -22.18 20.80
C THR A 16 -11.77 -21.86 19.31
N ALA A 17 -12.62 -20.93 18.88
CA ALA A 17 -12.55 -20.35 17.56
C ALA A 17 -11.36 -19.37 17.53
N TRP A 18 -10.28 -19.76 16.88
CA TRP A 18 -9.15 -18.88 16.61
C TRP A 18 -9.49 -18.05 15.39
N PHE A 19 -9.98 -16.83 15.60
CA PHE A 19 -10.02 -15.85 14.52
C PHE A 19 -8.57 -15.40 14.27
N LEU A 20 -7.94 -15.97 13.24
CA LEU A 20 -6.78 -15.36 12.61
C LEU A 20 -7.29 -14.03 12.05
N ASN A 21 -7.04 -12.95 12.79
CA ASN A 21 -7.24 -11.62 12.26
C ASN A 21 -6.11 -11.41 11.25
N ASP A 22 -6.31 -11.86 10.03
CA ASP A 22 -5.43 -11.66 8.87
C ASP A 22 -5.57 -10.19 8.42
N ALA A 23 -5.41 -9.27 9.37
CA ALA A 23 -5.46 -7.84 9.11
C ALA A 23 -4.18 -7.49 8.35
N VAL A 24 -4.33 -7.00 7.13
CA VAL A 24 -3.20 -6.54 6.31
C VAL A 24 -2.61 -5.30 6.96
N ASP A 25 -1.37 -5.38 7.43
CA ASP A 25 -0.68 -4.25 8.08
C ASP A 25 -0.26 -3.15 7.08
N ALA A 26 0.05 -3.53 5.84
CA ALA A 26 0.45 -2.61 4.77
C ALA A 26 0.29 -3.26 3.38
N VAL A 27 0.09 -2.43 2.36
CA VAL A 27 0.03 -2.86 0.96
C VAL A 27 1.17 -2.21 0.18
N VAL A 28 1.94 -3.02 -0.54
CA VAL A 28 2.98 -2.56 -1.47
C VAL A 28 2.54 -2.87 -2.89
N TYR A 29 2.31 -1.83 -3.69
CA TYR A 29 1.88 -1.94 -5.07
C TYR A 29 3.03 -1.65 -6.02
N LEU A 30 3.50 -2.66 -6.76
CA LEU A 30 4.61 -2.51 -7.69
C LEU A 30 4.08 -2.27 -9.10
N VAL A 31 4.51 -1.16 -9.71
CA VAL A 31 4.14 -0.79 -11.07
C VAL A 31 5.40 -0.71 -11.91
N ASP A 32 5.35 -1.30 -13.10
CA ASP A 32 6.46 -1.28 -14.04
C ASP A 32 6.49 0.04 -14.81
N ALA A 33 7.40 0.96 -14.48
CA ALA A 33 7.48 2.28 -15.09
C ALA A 33 7.75 2.23 -16.61
N TYR A 34 8.24 1.11 -17.15
CA TYR A 34 8.47 0.96 -18.58
C TYR A 34 7.18 0.63 -19.36
N ASP A 35 6.25 -0.11 -18.75
CA ASP A 35 5.06 -0.63 -19.43
C ASP A 35 3.86 0.32 -19.27
N LYS A 36 3.91 1.41 -20.05
CA LYS A 36 2.90 2.48 -19.98
C LYS A 36 1.50 2.04 -20.43
N GLU A 37 1.40 1.04 -21.31
CA GLU A 37 0.12 0.54 -21.81
C GLU A 37 -0.70 -0.12 -20.69
N ARG A 38 -0.01 -0.78 -19.74
CA ARG A 38 -0.63 -1.46 -18.60
C ARG A 38 -0.94 -0.55 -17.43
N PHE A 39 -0.60 0.74 -17.50
CA PHE A 39 -0.95 1.69 -16.44
C PHE A 39 -2.47 1.85 -16.28
N ALA A 40 -3.23 1.81 -17.38
CA ALA A 40 -4.69 1.91 -17.31
C ALA A 40 -5.32 0.73 -16.56
N GLU A 41 -4.82 -0.48 -16.82
CA GLU A 41 -5.22 -1.70 -16.10
C GLU A 41 -4.77 -1.64 -14.63
N SER A 42 -3.51 -1.28 -14.40
CA SER A 42 -2.94 -1.14 -13.04
C SER A 42 -3.67 -0.10 -12.21
N LYS A 43 -4.13 0.99 -12.81
CA LYS A 43 -4.97 2.01 -12.16
C LYS A 43 -6.30 1.40 -11.71
N LYS A 44 -6.98 0.67 -12.59
CA LYS A 44 -8.29 0.08 -12.30
C LYS A 44 -8.22 -0.90 -11.12
N GLU A 45 -7.19 -1.73 -11.09
CA GLU A 45 -6.92 -2.64 -9.97
C GLU A 45 -6.59 -1.86 -8.68
N LEU A 46 -5.79 -0.80 -8.78
CA LEU A 46 -5.47 0.05 -7.64
C LEU A 46 -6.71 0.76 -7.09
N ASP A 47 -7.57 1.32 -7.93
CA ASP A 47 -8.85 1.93 -7.54
C ASP A 47 -9.77 0.91 -6.84
N ALA A 48 -9.79 -0.34 -7.29
CA ALA A 48 -10.54 -1.42 -6.65
C ALA A 48 -9.99 -1.72 -5.25
N LEU A 49 -8.66 -1.80 -5.09
CA LEU A 49 -8.00 -1.95 -3.78
C LEU A 49 -8.22 -0.73 -2.88
N LEU A 50 -8.25 0.48 -3.45
CA LEU A 50 -8.47 1.69 -2.69
C LEU A 50 -9.92 1.81 -2.18
N SER A 51 -10.86 1.20 -2.89
CA SER A 51 -12.29 1.15 -2.56
C SER A 51 -12.63 0.09 -1.51
N ASP A 52 -11.71 -0.81 -1.17
CA ASP A 52 -11.92 -1.83 -0.14
C ASP A 52 -11.87 -1.21 1.27
N GLU A 53 -12.98 -1.30 2.00
CA GLU A 53 -13.10 -0.81 3.38
C GLU A 53 -12.13 -1.49 4.33
N SER A 54 -11.76 -2.75 4.05
CA SER A 54 -10.78 -3.51 4.85
C SER A 54 -9.40 -2.86 4.81
N LEU A 55 -9.11 -2.13 3.72
CA LEU A 55 -7.84 -1.45 3.47
C LEU A 55 -7.92 0.06 3.73
N ALA A 56 -9.07 0.58 4.18
CA ALA A 56 -9.29 2.02 4.35
C ALA A 56 -8.26 2.69 5.27
N ASN A 57 -7.80 1.97 6.31
CA ASN A 57 -6.79 2.46 7.26
C ASN A 57 -5.37 1.93 6.98
N VAL A 58 -5.19 1.15 5.92
CA VAL A 58 -3.92 0.47 5.62
C VAL A 58 -3.04 1.38 4.75
N PRO A 59 -1.76 1.57 5.11
CA PRO A 59 -0.81 2.35 4.31
C PRO A 59 -0.52 1.68 2.97
N PHE A 60 -0.51 2.48 1.91
CA PHE A 60 -0.25 2.03 0.53
C PHE A 60 1.07 2.62 0.04
N LEU A 61 2.04 1.74 -0.22
CA LEU A 61 3.32 2.09 -0.81
C LEU A 61 3.33 1.71 -2.28
N ILE A 62 3.46 2.69 -3.17
CA ILE A 62 3.50 2.43 -4.61
C ILE A 62 4.94 2.54 -5.10
N LEU A 63 5.44 1.47 -5.70
CA LEU A 63 6.81 1.36 -6.18
C LEU A 63 6.83 1.38 -7.71
N GLY A 64 7.30 2.48 -8.29
CA GLY A 64 7.58 2.59 -9.72
C GLY A 64 8.90 1.90 -10.05
N ASN A 65 8.85 0.63 -10.45
CA ASN A 65 10.02 -0.19 -10.79
C ASN A 65 10.56 0.11 -12.21
N LYS A 66 11.78 -0.32 -12.50
CA LYS A 66 12.48 -0.24 -13.81
C LYS A 66 12.99 1.13 -14.23
N ILE A 67 13.33 2.01 -13.27
CA ILE A 67 14.03 3.27 -13.58
C ILE A 67 15.41 3.10 -14.25
N ASP A 68 15.92 1.88 -14.29
CA ASP A 68 17.16 1.54 -14.99
C ASP A 68 17.01 1.50 -16.51
N ILE A 69 15.79 1.44 -17.03
CA ILE A 69 15.52 1.38 -18.46
C ILE A 69 15.38 2.80 -19.02
N PRO A 70 16.13 3.18 -20.08
CA PRO A 70 15.88 4.43 -20.79
C PRO A 70 14.45 4.40 -21.33
N TYR A 71 13.72 5.53 -21.25
CA TYR A 71 12.26 5.63 -21.52
C TYR A 71 11.32 5.16 -20.40
N ALA A 72 11.82 4.75 -19.24
CA ALA A 72 10.96 4.54 -18.08
C ALA A 72 10.20 5.82 -17.69
N ALA A 73 8.95 5.67 -17.28
CA ALA A 73 8.12 6.77 -16.81
C ALA A 73 8.75 7.46 -15.60
N SER A 74 8.66 8.80 -15.56
CA SER A 74 9.01 9.55 -14.35
C SER A 74 7.97 9.32 -13.26
N GLU A 75 8.30 9.72 -12.03
CA GLU A 75 7.35 9.66 -10.92
C GLU A 75 6.08 10.46 -11.21
N ASP A 76 6.22 11.66 -11.78
CA ASP A 76 5.10 12.51 -12.15
C ASP A 76 4.20 11.85 -13.21
N GLU A 77 4.80 11.22 -14.23
CA GLU A 77 4.03 10.45 -15.22
C GLU A 77 3.29 9.29 -14.55
N LEU A 78 3.98 8.50 -13.71
CA LEU A 78 3.37 7.36 -13.01
C LEU A 78 2.19 7.81 -12.13
N ARG A 79 2.37 8.89 -11.37
CA ARG A 79 1.32 9.49 -10.52
C ARG A 79 0.15 9.98 -11.35
N TYR A 80 0.41 10.64 -12.48
CA TYR A 80 -0.62 11.11 -13.38
C TYR A 80 -1.43 9.96 -13.98
N HIS A 81 -0.74 8.94 -14.51
CA HIS A 81 -1.40 7.79 -15.14
C HIS A 81 -2.19 6.94 -14.15
N LEU A 82 -1.67 6.74 -12.94
CA LEU A 82 -2.37 6.02 -11.87
C LEU A 82 -3.44 6.88 -11.18
N GLY A 83 -3.56 8.18 -11.51
CA GLY A 83 -4.54 9.08 -10.89
C GLY A 83 -4.25 9.40 -9.42
N LEU A 84 -3.00 9.26 -8.98
CA LEU A 84 -2.59 9.40 -7.58
C LEU A 84 -2.28 10.84 -7.19
N THR A 85 -2.33 11.78 -8.14
CA THR A 85 -2.03 13.20 -7.93
C THR A 85 -2.81 13.80 -6.75
N ASN A 86 -4.04 13.33 -6.51
CA ASN A 86 -4.90 13.80 -5.42
C ASN A 86 -4.90 12.89 -4.18
N PHE A 87 -4.25 11.73 -4.24
CA PHE A 87 -4.24 10.73 -3.16
C PHE A 87 -2.93 10.72 -2.37
N THR A 88 -1.84 11.26 -2.91
CA THR A 88 -0.55 11.29 -2.22
C THR A 88 -0.58 12.19 -0.99
N THR A 89 -0.25 11.66 0.17
CA THR A 89 -0.22 12.38 1.44
C THR A 89 1.06 13.20 1.65
N GLY A 90 2.09 12.95 0.84
CA GLY A 90 3.40 13.59 0.89
C GLY A 90 4.45 12.68 1.52
N LYS A 91 5.65 12.64 0.91
CA LYS A 91 6.81 11.82 1.33
C LYS A 91 7.41 12.15 2.70
N GLY A 92 6.89 13.16 3.38
CA GLY A 92 7.38 13.60 4.69
C GLY A 92 6.92 12.71 5.84
N LYS A 93 7.36 13.04 7.05
CA LYS A 93 6.76 12.51 8.29
C LYS A 93 5.41 13.17 8.50
N VAL A 94 4.39 12.67 7.83
CA VAL A 94 3.02 13.15 8.01
C VAL A 94 2.42 12.37 9.17
N ASN A 95 2.17 13.04 10.30
CA ASN A 95 1.38 12.47 11.39
C ASN A 95 -0.09 12.40 10.93
N LEU A 96 -0.45 11.31 10.26
CA LEU A 96 -1.83 11.01 9.88
C LEU A 96 -2.67 10.52 11.08
N ALA A 97 -2.15 10.59 12.31
CA ALA A 97 -2.87 10.23 13.52
C ALA A 97 -4.17 11.05 13.72
N ASP A 98 -4.21 12.29 13.23
CA ASP A 98 -5.35 13.21 13.37
C ASP A 98 -6.14 13.41 12.07
N SER A 99 -5.65 12.89 10.95
CA SER A 99 -6.31 13.00 9.64
C SER A 99 -6.89 11.65 9.26
N ASN A 100 -8.20 11.57 9.01
CA ASN A 100 -8.89 10.36 8.54
C ASN A 100 -8.53 10.00 7.07
N VAL A 101 -7.29 10.28 6.69
CA VAL A 101 -6.73 10.09 5.36
C VAL A 101 -5.76 8.93 5.45
N ARG A 102 -5.85 8.02 4.50
CA ARG A 102 -4.95 6.88 4.41
C ARG A 102 -3.55 7.30 3.96
N PRO A 103 -2.46 6.75 4.52
CA PRO A 103 -1.12 7.03 4.02
C PRO A 103 -0.95 6.42 2.64
N LEU A 104 -0.65 7.23 1.63
CA LEU A 104 -0.35 6.74 0.29
C LEU A 104 0.78 7.55 -0.32
N GLU A 105 1.79 6.86 -0.85
CA GLU A 105 2.93 7.54 -1.46
C GLU A 105 3.60 6.73 -2.57
N VAL A 106 4.24 7.42 -3.50
CA VAL A 106 4.92 6.84 -4.66
C VAL A 106 6.44 6.98 -4.53
N PHE A 107 7.16 5.88 -4.71
CA PHE A 107 8.62 5.84 -4.73
C PHE A 107 9.11 5.15 -5.99
N MET A 108 10.03 5.81 -6.69
CA MET A 108 10.68 5.22 -7.85
C MET A 108 11.84 4.33 -7.40
N CYS A 109 11.93 3.13 -7.96
CA CYS A 109 12.95 2.16 -7.61
C CYS A 109 13.43 1.35 -8.82
N SER A 110 14.60 0.75 -8.67
CA SER A 110 15.04 -0.31 -9.58
C SER A 110 15.35 -1.53 -8.72
N ILE A 111 14.49 -2.54 -8.82
CA ILE A 111 14.67 -3.82 -8.13
C ILE A 111 15.94 -4.51 -8.64
N VAL A 112 16.22 -4.41 -9.94
CA VAL A 112 17.41 -4.99 -10.58
C VAL A 112 18.69 -4.38 -10.01
N ARG A 113 18.74 -3.05 -9.88
CA ARG A 113 19.89 -2.33 -9.31
C ARG A 113 19.89 -2.30 -7.78
N LYS A 114 18.86 -2.89 -7.17
CA LYS A 114 18.58 -2.87 -5.74
C LYS A 114 18.62 -1.45 -5.12
N MET A 115 17.99 -0.48 -5.77
CA MET A 115 18.01 0.93 -5.37
C MET A 115 16.62 1.54 -5.27
N GLY A 116 16.43 2.52 -4.38
CA GLY A 116 15.21 3.33 -4.23
C GLY A 116 14.07 2.70 -3.41
N TYR A 117 13.89 1.38 -3.45
CA TYR A 117 12.82 0.73 -2.67
C TYR A 117 13.02 0.87 -1.15
N GLY A 118 14.27 0.94 -0.67
CA GLY A 118 14.58 1.10 0.75
C GLY A 118 13.98 2.35 1.37
N ASP A 119 13.92 3.47 0.63
CA ASP A 119 13.32 4.71 1.10
C ASP A 119 11.80 4.58 1.24
N GLY A 120 11.15 3.89 0.29
CA GLY A 120 9.72 3.58 0.36
C GLY A 120 9.37 2.70 1.56
N PHE A 121 10.15 1.64 1.80
CA PHE A 121 9.96 0.79 2.98
C PHE A 121 10.21 1.55 4.28
N LYS A 122 11.20 2.44 4.33
CA LYS A 122 11.48 3.30 5.50
C LYS A 122 10.37 4.32 5.76
N TRP A 123 9.72 4.81 4.71
CA TRP A 123 8.52 5.64 4.83
C TRP A 123 7.35 4.81 5.38
N MET A 124 7.09 3.64 4.78
CA MET A 124 6.01 2.75 5.19
C MET A 124 6.17 2.22 6.63
N SER A 125 7.40 1.96 7.07
CA SER A 125 7.69 1.49 8.43
C SER A 125 7.30 2.50 9.52
N GLN A 126 6.99 3.75 9.16
CA GLN A 126 6.47 4.74 10.11
C GLN A 126 5.00 4.49 10.47
N TYR A 127 4.28 3.75 9.64
CA TYR A 127 2.84 3.48 9.77
C TYR A 127 2.54 2.08 10.28
N ILE A 128 3.47 1.13 10.10
CA ILE A 128 3.38 -0.24 10.63
C ILE A 128 3.74 -0.21 12.12
N LYS A 129 2.93 -0.85 12.98
CA LYS A 129 3.10 -0.92 14.44
C LYS A 129 3.59 -2.29 14.93
#